data_AF-A0A7C7VDS9-F1
#
_entry.id   AF-A0A7C7VDS9-F1
#
_cell.length_a   1.000
_cell.length_b   1.000
_cell.length_c   1.000
_cell.angle_alpha   90.00
_cell.angle_beta   90.00
_cell.angle_gamma   90.00
#
_symmetry.space_group_name_H-M   'P 1'
#
loop_
_entity.id
_entity.type
_entity.pdbx_description
1 polymer ?
#
loop_
_entity_poly.entity_id
_entity_poly.type
_entity_poly.pdbx_seq_one_letter_code
_entity_poly.pdbx_strand_id
1 'polypeptide(L)'
;MKKIISIVHIPEVFEGHPEMWESFLWQQDCAHKYGLKVSLIVSYNTFCNPPWAEKLKTYEREFGDEIGLEFGLNGELQKKFGVKGSFYHLPVTKRWEVIRFLFEEFRRAFGRYPTTVASIQMDAPTLRLIKKKYPEVKAVIATCFEEGVNVYHGCNPAWFNFNEGGPWWPWLPSKYNSLAPAANPEEEIGLVGIPWLNRDMIQSFDSRNDWYSSELGDLLRSKSVSEDDMDYLYDFTDQWLEQARYNGGFSFYMMLKESSWLDPRKPPIYDESYHVARKLYEEYLAFLARKRKEDSSVEVMCLTEFAKWFRGSELGRAGQGQQPYVCLWRDIRFASGKQYLWYIDGNLRLTIDMNRGGSIVDLRPYVAKVEKFTGVDSPHLYDGSYPYIIQAHHRNHSIYTCWVTAGGFRVPLFSKRTRCSDVSREEGLVRVETEPVLLDLNGLVVRLRTNYVIHSDGTLVIEREIVDSSDRSAQITLEEELTGCWGTTDYPADMRGIRLKLCKEDNQELEFSYLGRELEAPNIRWAGVYIPQIDCSVILRPLEGPASGWIEEGYLSKPFFTLKLIKTIAAEKGNKVISNLLLKKGGFPDAR
;
A
#
# COMPACT_ATOMS: atom_id res chain seq x y z
N MET A 1 -12.18 -8.72 18.94
CA MET A 1 -11.47 -8.73 17.65
C MET A 1 -12.48 -9.01 16.54
N LYS A 2 -12.30 -8.44 15.36
CA LYS A 2 -13.15 -8.57 14.19
C LYS A 2 -12.27 -8.81 12.97
N LYS A 3 -12.17 -10.06 12.54
CA LYS A 3 -11.35 -10.50 11.41
C LYS A 3 -12.30 -10.72 10.24
N ILE A 4 -12.22 -9.87 9.22
CA ILE A 4 -13.15 -9.91 8.10
C ILE A 4 -12.54 -10.69 6.95
N ILE A 5 -13.33 -11.62 6.41
CA ILE A 5 -13.07 -12.27 5.13
C ILE A 5 -14.15 -11.79 4.15
N SER A 6 -13.73 -11.30 2.99
CA SER A 6 -14.62 -11.00 1.88
C SER A 6 -14.28 -11.90 0.69
N ILE A 7 -15.29 -12.52 0.10
CA ILE A 7 -15.14 -13.37 -1.07
C ILE A 7 -15.83 -12.67 -2.22
N VAL A 8 -15.10 -12.47 -3.31
CA VAL A 8 -15.53 -11.71 -4.48
C VAL A 8 -15.38 -12.60 -5.71
N HIS A 9 -16.46 -12.81 -6.44
CA HIS A 9 -16.42 -13.53 -7.71
C HIS A 9 -16.75 -12.59 -8.86
N ILE A 10 -15.98 -12.71 -9.94
CA ILE A 10 -16.22 -12.02 -11.20
C ILE A 10 -16.63 -13.05 -12.25
N PRO A 11 -17.89 -13.04 -12.72
CA PRO A 11 -18.29 -13.90 -13.82
C PRO A 11 -17.62 -13.41 -15.11
N GLU A 12 -16.60 -14.14 -15.56
CA GLU A 12 -15.93 -13.88 -16.83
C GLU A 12 -16.53 -14.75 -17.93
N VAL A 13 -17.32 -14.11 -18.79
CA VAL A 13 -17.84 -14.69 -20.01
C VAL A 13 -17.37 -13.86 -21.20
N PHE A 14 -16.56 -14.47 -22.06
CA PHE A 14 -16.00 -13.80 -23.23
C PHE A 14 -17.01 -13.74 -24.39
N GLU A 15 -16.89 -12.70 -25.21
CA GLU A 15 -17.73 -12.54 -26.41
C GLU A 15 -17.58 -13.78 -27.32
N GLY A 16 -18.70 -14.36 -27.73
CA GLY A 16 -18.74 -15.59 -28.53
C GLY A 16 -18.58 -16.89 -27.73
N HIS A 17 -18.41 -16.82 -26.41
CA HIS A 17 -18.19 -17.99 -25.53
C HIS A 17 -19.19 -18.09 -24.37
N PRO A 18 -20.52 -18.08 -24.62
CA PRO A 18 -21.54 -18.13 -23.57
C PRO A 18 -21.45 -19.39 -22.68
N GLU A 19 -20.85 -20.45 -23.18
CA GLU A 19 -20.62 -21.70 -22.47
C GLU A 19 -19.72 -21.53 -21.23
N MET A 20 -18.89 -20.48 -21.18
CA MET A 20 -18.05 -20.15 -20.01
C MET A 20 -18.84 -19.77 -18.76
N TRP A 21 -20.13 -19.46 -18.92
CA TRP A 21 -21.05 -19.30 -17.81
C TRP A 21 -21.12 -20.54 -16.89
N GLU A 22 -20.94 -21.75 -17.43
CA GLU A 22 -20.94 -23.00 -16.66
C GLU A 22 -19.83 -23.02 -15.59
N SER A 23 -18.66 -22.45 -15.89
CA SER A 23 -17.55 -22.36 -14.94
C SER A 23 -17.86 -21.41 -13.79
N PHE A 24 -18.57 -20.31 -14.06
CA PHE A 24 -19.09 -19.42 -13.02
C PHE A 24 -20.16 -20.11 -12.16
N LEU A 25 -21.09 -20.85 -12.76
CA LEU A 25 -22.10 -21.60 -12.00
C LEU A 25 -21.44 -22.60 -11.05
N TRP A 26 -20.44 -23.34 -11.52
CA TRP A 26 -19.66 -24.25 -10.69
C TRP A 26 -18.94 -23.51 -9.55
N GLN A 27 -18.30 -22.37 -9.85
CA GLN A 27 -17.61 -21.54 -8.85
C GLN A 27 -18.57 -21.09 -7.74
N GLN A 28 -19.77 -20.64 -8.09
CA GLN A 28 -20.82 -20.25 -7.14
C GLN A 28 -21.30 -21.42 -6.28
N ASP A 29 -21.60 -22.55 -6.92
CA ASP A 29 -22.10 -23.74 -6.23
C ASP A 29 -21.08 -24.23 -5.19
N CYS A 30 -19.78 -24.13 -5.47
CA CYS A 30 -18.71 -24.42 -4.51
C CYS A 30 -18.77 -23.51 -3.27
N ALA A 31 -18.89 -22.19 -3.43
CA ALA A 31 -18.97 -21.27 -2.29
C ALA A 31 -20.23 -21.54 -1.44
N HIS A 32 -21.37 -21.72 -2.10
CA HIS A 32 -22.65 -21.97 -1.44
C HIS A 32 -22.69 -23.32 -0.71
N LYS A 33 -22.03 -24.36 -1.24
CA LYS A 33 -21.85 -25.65 -0.56
C LYS A 33 -21.24 -25.51 0.84
N TYR A 34 -20.36 -24.54 1.03
CA TYR A 34 -19.73 -24.24 2.32
C TYR A 34 -20.45 -23.14 3.14
N GLY A 35 -21.63 -22.71 2.70
CA GLY A 35 -22.42 -21.66 3.34
C GLY A 35 -21.69 -20.31 3.36
N LEU A 36 -20.91 -20.03 2.32
CA LEU A 36 -20.21 -18.76 2.13
C LEU A 36 -21.04 -17.89 1.19
N LYS A 37 -21.34 -16.67 1.62
CA LYS A 37 -21.91 -15.63 0.76
C LYS A 37 -20.80 -14.88 0.04
N VAL A 38 -21.08 -14.38 -1.15
CA VAL A 38 -20.09 -13.73 -2.01
C VAL A 38 -20.57 -12.38 -2.54
N SER A 39 -19.62 -11.50 -2.86
CA SER A 39 -19.88 -10.31 -3.66
C SER A 39 -19.62 -10.60 -5.14
N LEU A 40 -20.66 -10.56 -5.94
CA LEU A 40 -20.65 -10.74 -7.38
C LEU A 40 -20.37 -9.40 -8.03
N ILE A 41 -19.19 -9.25 -8.63
CA ILE A 41 -18.82 -8.06 -9.39
C ILE A 41 -19.04 -8.37 -10.87
N VAL A 42 -20.14 -7.85 -11.42
CA VAL A 42 -20.63 -8.27 -12.75
C VAL A 42 -20.36 -7.21 -13.82
N SER A 43 -19.90 -7.66 -14.98
CA SER A 43 -19.70 -6.82 -16.17
C SER A 43 -20.99 -6.72 -17.00
N TYR A 44 -21.04 -5.74 -17.92
CA TYR A 44 -22.18 -5.54 -18.82
C TYR A 44 -22.55 -6.81 -19.61
N ASN A 45 -21.56 -7.57 -20.08
CA ASN A 45 -21.75 -8.84 -20.79
C ASN A 45 -22.61 -9.84 -20.01
N THR A 46 -22.45 -9.83 -18.69
CA THR A 46 -23.10 -10.81 -17.83
C THR A 46 -24.53 -10.40 -17.52
N PHE A 47 -24.74 -9.18 -17.04
CA PHE A 47 -26.07 -8.78 -16.58
C PHE A 47 -27.01 -8.30 -17.69
N CYS A 48 -26.51 -8.01 -18.89
CA CYS A 48 -27.39 -7.70 -20.03
C CYS A 48 -28.15 -8.94 -20.55
N ASN A 49 -27.69 -10.15 -20.21
CA ASN A 49 -28.35 -11.41 -20.51
C ASN A 49 -29.46 -11.70 -19.46
N PRO A 50 -30.75 -11.70 -19.84
CA PRO A 50 -31.83 -11.80 -18.85
C PRO A 50 -31.84 -13.12 -18.05
N PRO A 51 -31.65 -14.31 -18.65
CA PRO A 51 -31.47 -15.55 -17.88
C PRO A 51 -30.35 -15.49 -16.85
N TRP A 52 -29.18 -14.94 -17.19
CA TRP A 52 -28.07 -14.83 -16.26
C TRP A 52 -28.35 -13.82 -15.15
N ALA A 53 -28.94 -12.67 -15.48
CA ALA A 53 -29.38 -11.69 -14.50
C ALA A 53 -30.38 -12.27 -13.49
N GLU A 54 -31.34 -13.10 -13.93
CA GLU A 54 -32.26 -13.77 -13.02
C GLU A 54 -31.56 -14.80 -12.12
N LYS A 55 -30.59 -15.53 -12.66
CA LYS A 55 -29.78 -16.46 -11.85
C LYS A 55 -28.99 -15.73 -10.76
N LEU A 56 -28.40 -14.58 -11.07
CA LEU A 56 -27.72 -13.74 -10.07
C LEU A 56 -28.69 -13.26 -8.98
N LYS A 57 -29.92 -12.85 -9.33
CA LYS A 57 -30.96 -12.49 -8.35
C LYS A 57 -31.37 -13.66 -7.46
N THR A 58 -31.42 -14.88 -8.01
CA THR A 58 -31.67 -16.07 -7.20
C THR A 58 -30.57 -16.26 -6.17
N TYR A 59 -29.30 -16.07 -6.54
CA TYR A 59 -28.19 -16.15 -5.58
C TYR A 59 -28.28 -15.09 -4.47
N GLU A 60 -28.65 -13.86 -4.81
CA GLU A 60 -28.94 -12.81 -3.82
C GLU A 60 -30.06 -13.23 -2.85
N ARG A 61 -31.17 -13.78 -3.36
CA ARG A 61 -32.33 -14.20 -2.54
C ARG A 61 -32.05 -15.42 -1.65
N GLU A 62 -31.34 -16.42 -2.18
CA GLU A 62 -31.17 -17.71 -1.51
C GLU A 62 -29.96 -17.74 -0.58
N PHE A 63 -28.86 -17.08 -0.96
CA PHE A 63 -27.58 -17.16 -0.24
C PHE A 63 -27.14 -15.83 0.40
N GLY A 64 -27.84 -14.73 0.08
CA GLY A 64 -27.47 -13.40 0.56
C GLY A 64 -26.26 -12.82 -0.17
N ASP A 65 -25.97 -13.30 -1.38
CA ASP A 65 -24.92 -12.75 -2.22
C ASP A 65 -25.20 -11.29 -2.58
N GLU A 66 -24.15 -10.49 -2.66
CA GLU A 66 -24.24 -9.11 -3.15
C GLU A 66 -24.04 -9.08 -4.67
N ILE A 67 -24.80 -8.25 -5.39
CA ILE A 67 -24.55 -7.93 -6.80
C ILE A 67 -24.05 -6.49 -6.93
N GLY A 68 -22.79 -6.34 -7.37
CA GLY A 68 -22.09 -5.10 -7.70
C GLY A 68 -21.69 -5.01 -9.17
N LEU A 69 -21.11 -3.88 -9.58
CA LEU A 69 -20.88 -3.55 -10.99
C LEU A 69 -19.39 -3.36 -11.30
N GLU A 70 -18.90 -4.02 -12.32
CA GLU A 70 -17.56 -3.80 -12.89
C GLU A 70 -17.57 -2.75 -14.01
N PHE A 71 -16.59 -1.85 -14.02
CA PHE A 71 -16.35 -0.91 -15.13
C PHE A 71 -15.41 -1.51 -16.18
N GLY A 72 -15.92 -2.49 -16.92
CA GLY A 72 -15.28 -3.06 -18.10
C GLY A 72 -15.75 -2.41 -19.41
N LEU A 73 -14.92 -2.47 -20.45
CA LEU A 73 -15.26 -2.08 -21.82
C LEU A 73 -15.14 -3.28 -22.76
N ASN A 74 -16.23 -4.04 -22.91
CA ASN A 74 -16.33 -5.09 -23.92
C ASN A 74 -16.34 -4.50 -25.36
N GLY A 75 -16.32 -5.36 -26.37
CA GLY A 75 -16.36 -4.95 -27.77
C GLY A 75 -17.60 -4.11 -28.14
N GLU A 76 -18.75 -4.41 -27.55
CA GLU A 76 -20.00 -3.69 -27.78
C GLU A 76 -19.94 -2.25 -27.24
N LEU A 77 -19.49 -2.05 -26.00
CA LEU A 77 -19.35 -0.75 -25.36
C LEU A 77 -18.27 0.08 -26.06
N GLN A 78 -17.16 -0.54 -26.46
CA GLN A 78 -16.14 0.13 -27.26
C GLN A 78 -16.72 0.68 -28.56
N LYS A 79 -17.51 -0.11 -29.31
CA LYS A 79 -18.23 0.35 -30.51
C LYS A 79 -19.24 1.45 -30.19
N LYS A 80 -20.05 1.27 -29.14
CA LYS A 80 -21.11 2.21 -28.73
C LYS A 80 -20.56 3.60 -28.40
N PHE A 81 -19.44 3.66 -27.69
CA PHE A 81 -18.84 4.91 -27.24
C PHE A 81 -17.75 5.45 -28.17
N GLY A 82 -17.38 4.69 -29.21
CA GLY A 82 -16.32 5.07 -30.15
C GLY A 82 -14.94 5.13 -29.48
N VAL A 83 -14.65 4.19 -28.58
CA VAL A 83 -13.42 4.16 -27.77
C VAL A 83 -12.72 2.82 -27.89
N LYS A 84 -11.44 2.78 -27.49
CA LYS A 84 -10.65 1.55 -27.34
C LYS A 84 -9.86 1.56 -26.04
N GLY A 85 -9.50 0.37 -25.56
CA GLY A 85 -8.65 0.20 -24.38
C GLY A 85 -9.44 0.22 -23.07
N SER A 86 -8.74 0.49 -21.97
CA SER A 86 -9.28 0.40 -20.62
C SER A 86 -10.12 1.62 -20.22
N PHE A 87 -11.14 1.38 -19.38
CA PHE A 87 -12.05 2.40 -18.87
C PHE A 87 -11.31 3.60 -18.23
N TYR A 88 -10.31 3.35 -17.40
CA TYR A 88 -9.57 4.37 -16.65
C TYR A 88 -8.64 5.24 -17.52
N HIS A 89 -8.35 4.84 -18.76
CA HIS A 89 -7.58 5.67 -19.71
C HIS A 89 -8.46 6.62 -20.54
N LEU A 90 -9.78 6.51 -20.43
CA LEU A 90 -10.68 7.41 -21.15
C LEU A 90 -10.67 8.83 -20.52
N PRO A 91 -10.98 9.88 -21.32
CA PRO A 91 -11.24 11.20 -20.76
C PRO A 91 -12.28 11.16 -19.65
N VAL A 92 -12.17 12.02 -18.64
CA VAL A 92 -13.11 12.07 -17.50
C VAL A 92 -14.56 12.17 -17.98
N THR A 93 -14.82 12.99 -19.00
CA THR A 93 -16.15 13.17 -19.59
C THR A 93 -16.68 11.89 -20.22
N LYS A 94 -15.83 11.11 -20.90
CA LYS A 94 -16.21 9.85 -21.53
C LYS A 94 -16.40 8.74 -20.50
N ARG A 95 -15.58 8.70 -19.45
CA ARG A 95 -15.79 7.81 -18.30
C ARG A 95 -17.16 8.02 -17.69
N TRP A 96 -17.58 9.28 -17.57
CA TRP A 96 -18.91 9.60 -17.08
C TRP A 96 -20.05 9.07 -17.98
N GLU A 97 -19.92 9.18 -19.30
CA GLU A 97 -20.91 8.63 -20.22
C GLU A 97 -21.06 7.11 -20.04
N VAL A 98 -19.93 6.40 -19.92
CA VAL A 98 -19.88 4.96 -19.70
C VAL A 98 -20.50 4.60 -18.34
N ILE A 99 -20.08 5.26 -17.25
CA ILE A 99 -20.63 5.05 -15.91
C ILE A 99 -22.15 5.21 -15.93
N ARG A 100 -22.64 6.33 -16.45
CA ARG A 100 -24.08 6.60 -16.47
C ARG A 100 -24.84 5.51 -17.22
N PHE A 101 -24.33 5.09 -18.38
CA PHE A 101 -24.94 4.00 -19.14
C PHE A 101 -24.97 2.70 -18.34
N LEU A 102 -23.84 2.27 -17.79
CA LEU A 102 -23.74 1.02 -17.03
C LEU A 102 -24.67 1.03 -15.80
N PHE A 103 -24.78 2.17 -15.10
CA PHE A 103 -25.69 2.31 -13.95
C PHE A 103 -27.16 2.21 -14.35
N GLU A 104 -27.58 2.85 -15.45
CA GLU A 104 -28.97 2.75 -15.92
C GLU A 104 -29.31 1.33 -16.40
N GLU A 105 -28.39 0.67 -17.11
CA GLU A 105 -28.59 -0.72 -17.54
C GLU A 105 -28.60 -1.68 -16.35
N PHE A 106 -27.72 -1.49 -15.37
CA PHE A 106 -27.73 -2.25 -14.12
C PHE A 106 -29.07 -2.08 -13.39
N ARG A 107 -29.57 -0.84 -13.29
CA ARG A 107 -30.88 -0.57 -12.70
C ARG A 107 -32.03 -1.23 -13.48
N ARG A 108 -31.95 -1.30 -14.80
CA ARG A 108 -32.95 -2.04 -15.62
C ARG A 108 -32.91 -3.55 -15.32
N ALA A 109 -31.71 -4.13 -15.19
CA ALA A 109 -31.55 -5.55 -14.92
C ALA A 109 -32.01 -5.92 -13.50
N PHE A 110 -31.66 -5.13 -12.49
CA PHE A 110 -31.82 -5.49 -11.07
C PHE A 110 -32.85 -4.65 -10.29
N GLY A 111 -33.44 -3.62 -10.90
CA GLY A 111 -34.41 -2.73 -10.26
C GLY A 111 -33.80 -1.70 -9.28
N ARG A 112 -32.48 -1.70 -9.10
CA ARG A 112 -31.73 -0.84 -8.16
C ARG A 112 -30.37 -0.46 -8.74
N TYR A 113 -29.78 0.64 -8.28
CA TYR A 113 -28.37 0.94 -8.56
C TYR A 113 -27.44 0.02 -7.75
N PRO A 114 -26.19 -0.22 -8.23
CA PRO A 114 -25.23 -1.04 -7.49
C PRO A 114 -24.79 -0.32 -6.21
N THR A 115 -24.49 -1.10 -5.17
CA THR A 115 -23.93 -0.60 -3.90
C THR A 115 -22.42 -0.75 -3.83
N THR A 116 -21.86 -1.61 -4.68
CA THR A 116 -20.42 -1.77 -4.90
C THR A 116 -20.09 -1.63 -6.37
N VAL A 117 -19.01 -0.91 -6.67
CA VAL A 117 -18.45 -0.80 -8.02
C VAL A 117 -16.98 -1.20 -8.03
N ALA A 118 -16.47 -1.66 -9.16
CA ALA A 118 -15.11 -2.17 -9.26
C ALA A 118 -14.44 -1.77 -10.57
N SER A 119 -13.15 -1.48 -10.48
CA SER A 119 -12.22 -1.36 -11.60
C SER A 119 -10.81 -1.52 -11.04
N ILE A 120 -9.90 -2.06 -11.84
CA ILE A 120 -8.48 -2.18 -11.46
C ILE A 120 -7.90 -0.83 -11.02
N GLN A 121 -8.43 0.27 -11.57
CA GLN A 121 -8.07 1.63 -11.20
C GLN A 121 -9.28 2.56 -11.16
N MET A 122 -9.40 3.32 -10.07
CA MET A 122 -10.32 4.47 -10.00
C MET A 122 -9.64 5.68 -9.38
N ASP A 123 -9.63 6.80 -10.09
CA ASP A 123 -9.09 8.08 -9.59
C ASP A 123 -10.09 8.89 -8.77
N ALA A 124 -9.58 9.87 -8.01
CA ALA A 124 -10.41 10.71 -7.15
C ALA A 124 -11.53 11.47 -7.90
N PRO A 125 -11.31 12.06 -9.09
CA PRO A 125 -12.39 12.66 -9.87
C PRO A 125 -13.54 11.69 -10.18
N THR A 126 -13.22 10.45 -10.57
CA THR A 126 -14.21 9.41 -10.86
C THR A 126 -14.99 9.03 -9.61
N LEU A 127 -14.30 8.75 -8.51
CA LEU A 127 -14.92 8.36 -7.24
C LEU A 127 -15.86 9.45 -6.71
N ARG A 128 -15.44 10.72 -6.76
CA ARG A 128 -16.27 11.87 -6.36
C ARG A 128 -17.53 11.99 -7.21
N LEU A 129 -17.40 11.79 -8.52
CA LEU A 129 -18.52 11.87 -9.45
C LEU A 129 -19.54 10.75 -9.18
N ILE A 130 -19.06 9.50 -9.00
CA ILE A 130 -19.88 8.36 -8.62
C ILE A 130 -20.62 8.68 -7.34
N LYS A 131 -19.91 9.09 -6.28
CA LYS A 131 -20.56 9.36 -4.99
C LYS A 131 -21.62 10.45 -5.08
N LYS A 132 -21.33 11.53 -5.80
CA LYS A 132 -22.25 12.66 -5.98
C LYS A 132 -23.53 12.26 -6.71
N LYS A 133 -23.45 11.35 -7.68
CA LYS A 133 -24.54 10.99 -8.57
C LYS A 133 -25.30 9.74 -8.13
N TYR A 134 -24.62 8.84 -7.42
CA TYR A 134 -25.13 7.55 -6.96
C TYR A 134 -24.76 7.35 -5.47
N PRO A 135 -25.41 8.07 -4.55
CA PRO A 135 -25.09 8.03 -3.11
C PRO A 135 -25.31 6.66 -2.46
N GLU A 136 -26.02 5.76 -3.13
CA GLU A 136 -26.24 4.36 -2.77
C GLU A 136 -24.95 3.55 -2.77
N VAL A 137 -23.97 3.92 -3.61
CA VAL A 137 -22.64 3.28 -3.63
C VAL A 137 -21.95 3.50 -2.29
N LYS A 138 -21.49 2.40 -1.68
CA LYS A 138 -20.82 2.35 -0.37
C LYS A 138 -19.39 1.87 -0.48
N ALA A 139 -19.13 0.87 -1.32
CA ALA A 139 -17.83 0.25 -1.49
C ALA A 139 -17.32 0.43 -2.91
N VAL A 140 -15.99 0.48 -3.05
CA VAL A 140 -15.32 0.51 -4.34
C VAL A 140 -14.05 -0.30 -4.32
N ILE A 141 -13.90 -1.24 -5.25
CA ILE A 141 -12.60 -1.84 -5.54
C ILE A 141 -11.87 -0.86 -6.44
N ALA A 142 -10.86 -0.16 -5.90
CA ALA A 142 -10.34 1.08 -6.51
C ALA A 142 -8.88 1.00 -6.98
N THR A 143 -8.12 0.01 -6.51
CA THR A 143 -6.72 -0.17 -6.91
C THR A 143 -6.35 -1.64 -6.85
N CYS A 144 -5.56 -2.13 -7.80
CA CYS A 144 -4.77 -3.33 -7.60
C CYS A 144 -3.48 -2.91 -6.88
N PHE A 145 -3.34 -3.26 -5.60
CA PHE A 145 -2.17 -2.86 -4.83
C PHE A 145 -0.94 -3.54 -5.39
N GLU A 146 -0.01 -2.71 -5.86
CA GLU A 146 1.35 -3.10 -6.19
C GLU A 146 2.30 -2.13 -5.52
N GLU A 147 3.43 -2.65 -5.06
CA GLU A 147 4.52 -1.82 -4.60
C GLU A 147 5.72 -1.93 -5.54
N GLY A 148 6.33 -0.78 -5.78
CA GLY A 148 7.56 -0.71 -6.52
C GLY A 148 7.65 0.62 -7.21
N VAL A 149 8.66 0.66 -8.05
CA VAL A 149 8.77 1.59 -9.13
C VAL A 149 8.76 0.71 -10.37
N ASN A 150 7.70 0.81 -11.17
CA ASN A 150 7.57 0.07 -12.42
C ASN A 150 7.43 -1.46 -12.26
N VAL A 151 6.31 -1.91 -11.70
CA VAL A 151 5.94 -3.35 -11.52
C VAL A 151 5.95 -4.18 -12.82
N TYR A 152 6.11 -3.57 -14.00
CA TYR A 152 6.29 -4.31 -15.26
C TYR A 152 7.52 -5.25 -15.28
N HIS A 153 8.52 -5.05 -14.41
CA HIS A 153 9.73 -5.87 -14.39
C HIS A 153 9.49 -7.33 -13.95
N GLY A 154 8.47 -7.59 -13.11
CA GLY A 154 8.12 -8.94 -12.65
C GLY A 154 6.81 -9.46 -13.23
N CYS A 155 6.10 -8.66 -14.03
CA CYS A 155 4.81 -9.03 -14.59
C CYS A 155 4.94 -9.65 -15.97
N ASN A 156 3.92 -10.41 -16.36
CA ASN A 156 3.85 -10.95 -17.72
C ASN A 156 3.61 -9.80 -18.73
N PRO A 157 3.97 -9.96 -20.02
CA PRO A 157 3.78 -8.92 -21.04
C PRO A 157 2.31 -8.54 -21.31
N ALA A 158 1.35 -9.27 -20.72
CA ALA A 158 -0.07 -9.06 -20.89
C ALA A 158 -0.69 -8.19 -19.79
N TRP A 159 0.07 -7.84 -18.74
CA TRP A 159 -0.43 -7.09 -17.59
C TRP A 159 0.53 -5.98 -17.13
N PHE A 160 -0.01 -4.77 -16.99
CA PHE A 160 0.71 -3.59 -16.52
C PHE A 160 -0.18 -2.80 -15.55
N ASN A 161 0.38 -2.38 -14.43
CA ASN A 161 -0.28 -1.48 -13.49
C ASN A 161 0.55 -0.21 -13.30
N PHE A 162 -0.11 0.94 -13.22
CA PHE A 162 0.50 2.26 -13.10
C PHE A 162 -0.13 3.05 -11.94
N ASN A 163 -0.48 2.37 -10.85
CA ASN A 163 -1.18 2.92 -9.68
C ASN A 163 -0.50 2.53 -8.36
N GLU A 164 0.82 2.67 -8.34
CA GLU A 164 1.65 2.31 -7.19
C GLU A 164 1.55 3.39 -6.10
N GLY A 165 2.02 3.08 -4.89
CA GLY A 165 2.02 4.04 -3.81
C GLY A 165 0.67 4.19 -3.10
N GLY A 166 -0.30 3.29 -3.38
CA GLY A 166 -1.62 3.26 -2.75
C GLY A 166 -1.73 2.36 -1.51
N PRO A 167 -2.93 2.25 -0.92
CA PRO A 167 -3.19 1.38 0.24
C PRO A 167 -3.28 -0.09 -0.14
N TRP A 168 -2.63 -0.94 0.65
CA TRP A 168 -2.72 -2.41 0.65
C TRP A 168 -3.88 -3.01 1.45
N TRP A 169 -4.81 -2.17 1.91
CA TRP A 169 -5.83 -2.47 2.91
C TRP A 169 -7.01 -1.53 2.70
N PRO A 170 -8.22 -1.88 3.15
CA PRO A 170 -9.38 -1.00 3.01
C PRO A 170 -9.15 0.41 3.56
N TRP A 171 -9.66 1.39 2.82
CA TRP A 171 -9.48 2.79 3.15
C TRP A 171 -10.68 3.69 2.87
N LEU A 172 -10.64 4.91 3.37
CA LEU A 172 -11.55 5.99 3.05
C LEU A 172 -10.82 6.92 2.07
N PRO A 173 -11.12 6.88 0.76
CA PRO A 173 -10.32 7.60 -0.24
C PRO A 173 -10.40 9.12 -0.08
N SER A 174 -9.26 9.79 -0.26
CA SER A 174 -9.16 11.26 -0.30
C SER A 174 -9.70 11.83 -1.61
N LYS A 175 -10.33 13.00 -1.52
CA LYS A 175 -10.82 13.79 -2.67
C LYS A 175 -9.70 14.34 -3.55
N TYR A 176 -8.46 14.42 -3.03
CA TYR A 176 -7.30 14.87 -3.78
C TYR A 176 -6.67 13.73 -4.58
N ASN A 177 -6.56 12.54 -4.00
CA ASN A 177 -5.98 11.38 -4.65
C ASN A 177 -6.59 10.10 -4.08
N SER A 178 -7.07 9.20 -4.96
CA SER A 178 -7.72 7.97 -4.51
C SER A 178 -6.74 6.95 -3.90
N LEU A 179 -5.45 7.06 -4.24
CA LEU A 179 -4.38 6.25 -3.65
C LEU A 179 -3.88 6.78 -2.29
N ALA A 180 -4.55 7.77 -1.71
CA ALA A 180 -4.30 8.23 -0.35
C ALA A 180 -5.55 8.09 0.51
N PRO A 181 -5.45 7.59 1.75
CA PRO A 181 -6.49 7.74 2.75
C PRO A 181 -6.79 9.23 3.01
N ALA A 182 -8.03 9.55 3.33
CA ALA A 182 -8.43 10.90 3.72
C ALA A 182 -7.86 11.25 5.11
N ALA A 183 -7.18 12.39 5.22
CA ALA A 183 -6.59 12.85 6.48
C ALA A 183 -7.61 13.39 7.50
N ASN A 184 -8.84 13.63 7.07
CA ASN A 184 -9.94 14.14 7.90
C ASN A 184 -11.28 13.95 7.15
N PRO A 185 -12.42 14.11 7.84
CA PRO A 185 -13.74 14.00 7.22
C PRO A 185 -13.97 14.95 6.03
N GLU A 186 -13.34 16.13 6.01
CA GLU A 186 -13.49 17.13 4.94
C GLU A 186 -12.80 16.70 3.63
N GLU A 187 -11.81 15.82 3.72
CA GLU A 187 -11.11 15.23 2.58
C GLU A 187 -11.77 13.98 2.06
N GLU A 188 -12.63 13.35 2.84
CA GLU A 188 -13.20 12.06 2.54
C GLU A 188 -14.23 12.12 1.40
N ILE A 189 -14.17 11.15 0.49
CA ILE A 189 -15.16 11.05 -0.60
C ILE A 189 -16.51 10.51 -0.10
N GLY A 190 -16.56 9.73 0.99
CA GLY A 190 -17.79 9.08 1.45
C GLY A 190 -18.01 7.66 0.90
N LEU A 191 -16.92 7.01 0.49
CA LEU A 191 -16.85 5.61 0.00
C LEU A 191 -15.81 4.84 0.81
N VAL A 192 -15.91 3.51 0.82
CA VAL A 192 -14.85 2.62 1.30
C VAL A 192 -14.10 2.07 0.09
N GLY A 193 -12.85 2.45 -0.07
CA GLY A 193 -11.90 1.87 -1.02
C GLY A 193 -11.41 0.52 -0.50
N ILE A 194 -11.32 -0.46 -1.39
CA ILE A 194 -10.84 -1.81 -1.11
C ILE A 194 -9.80 -2.15 -2.20
N PRO A 195 -8.63 -2.69 -1.85
CA PRO A 195 -7.68 -3.14 -2.86
C PRO A 195 -8.24 -4.37 -3.57
N TRP A 196 -7.85 -4.60 -4.83
CA TRP A 196 -8.31 -5.73 -5.66
C TRP A 196 -7.99 -7.09 -5.05
N LEU A 197 -6.93 -7.16 -4.24
CA LEU A 197 -6.44 -8.37 -3.60
C LEU A 197 -5.55 -7.99 -2.42
N ASN A 198 -5.20 -8.98 -1.62
CA ASN A 198 -4.14 -8.89 -0.63
C ASN A 198 -2.85 -9.45 -1.24
N ARG A 199 -1.70 -8.81 -1.01
CA ARG A 199 -0.37 -9.26 -1.49
C ARG A 199 0.47 -9.85 -0.36
N ASP A 200 1.48 -10.64 -0.70
CA ASP A 200 2.58 -10.92 0.22
C ASP A 200 3.43 -9.65 0.32
N MET A 201 3.52 -9.08 1.52
CA MET A 201 4.10 -7.75 1.69
C MET A 201 5.62 -7.70 1.57
N ILE A 202 6.30 -8.85 1.64
CA ILE A 202 7.73 -8.92 1.31
C ILE A 202 7.90 -9.10 -0.19
N GLN A 203 7.14 -10.01 -0.82
CA GLN A 203 7.29 -10.28 -2.24
C GLN A 203 6.86 -9.08 -3.10
N SER A 204 5.74 -8.41 -2.75
CA SER A 204 5.30 -7.19 -3.44
C SER A 204 6.38 -6.10 -3.46
N PHE A 205 7.23 -6.01 -2.43
CA PHE A 205 8.35 -5.06 -2.41
C PHE A 205 9.59 -5.60 -3.15
N ASP A 206 10.04 -6.80 -2.79
CA ASP A 206 11.33 -7.35 -3.25
C ASP A 206 11.27 -7.95 -4.65
N SER A 207 10.28 -8.81 -4.92
CA SER A 207 10.17 -9.57 -6.16
C SER A 207 9.58 -8.74 -7.30
N ARG A 208 8.78 -7.71 -6.95
CA ARG A 208 8.12 -6.79 -7.88
C ARG A 208 7.34 -7.54 -8.96
N ASN A 209 6.75 -8.67 -8.59
CA ASN A 209 5.86 -9.45 -9.45
C ASN A 209 4.48 -9.58 -8.82
N ASP A 210 3.52 -9.95 -9.67
CA ASP A 210 2.11 -10.07 -9.34
C ASP A 210 1.73 -11.48 -8.84
N TRP A 211 2.69 -12.34 -8.48
CA TRP A 211 2.41 -13.78 -8.30
C TRP A 211 2.05 -14.18 -6.85
N TYR A 212 2.28 -13.32 -5.86
CA TYR A 212 2.11 -13.68 -4.44
C TYR A 212 0.96 -12.90 -3.81
N SER A 213 -0.23 -13.50 -3.77
CA SER A 213 -1.45 -12.83 -3.36
C SER A 213 -2.55 -13.77 -2.87
N SER A 214 -3.67 -13.20 -2.44
CA SER A 214 -4.91 -13.92 -2.16
C SER A 214 -5.55 -14.53 -3.41
N GLU A 215 -4.99 -14.26 -4.59
CA GLU A 215 -5.44 -14.84 -5.82
C GLU A 215 -4.80 -16.22 -6.06
N LEU A 216 -5.55 -17.30 -5.85
CA LEU A 216 -5.10 -18.67 -6.10
C LEU A 216 -4.43 -18.91 -7.48
N GLY A 217 -4.93 -18.29 -8.54
CA GLY A 217 -4.30 -18.35 -9.87
C GLY A 217 -2.88 -17.77 -9.90
N ASP A 218 -2.61 -16.70 -9.14
CA ASP A 218 -1.28 -16.13 -8.97
C ASP A 218 -0.36 -17.13 -8.25
N LEU A 219 -0.86 -17.77 -7.18
CA LEU A 219 -0.09 -18.75 -6.40
C LEU A 219 0.22 -20.03 -7.17
N LEU A 220 -0.66 -20.44 -8.08
CA LEU A 220 -0.41 -21.55 -9.01
C LEU A 220 0.70 -21.18 -10.00
N ARG A 221 0.68 -19.95 -10.50
CA ARG A 221 1.75 -19.43 -11.37
C ARG A 221 3.10 -19.36 -10.66
N SER A 222 3.15 -18.95 -9.39
CA SER A 222 4.40 -18.94 -8.62
C SER A 222 4.87 -20.33 -8.16
N LYS A 223 4.07 -21.39 -8.38
CA LYS A 223 4.27 -22.71 -7.76
C LYS A 223 4.43 -22.60 -6.24
N SER A 224 3.70 -21.67 -5.62
CA SER A 224 3.61 -21.58 -4.15
C SER A 224 2.54 -22.51 -3.60
N VAL A 225 1.62 -22.97 -4.45
CA VAL A 225 0.67 -24.03 -4.15
C VAL A 225 0.73 -25.09 -5.23
N SER A 226 0.39 -26.33 -4.87
CA SER A 226 0.30 -27.48 -5.78
C SER A 226 -0.85 -28.37 -5.34
N GLU A 227 -1.16 -29.40 -6.14
CA GLU A 227 -2.24 -30.34 -5.85
C GLU A 227 -2.17 -30.98 -4.44
N ASP A 228 -0.96 -31.13 -3.89
CA ASP A 228 -0.71 -31.80 -2.62
C ASP A 228 -0.22 -30.84 -1.52
N ASP A 229 -0.07 -29.55 -1.81
CA ASP A 229 0.49 -28.56 -0.88
C ASP A 229 -0.18 -27.19 -1.05
N MET A 230 -0.92 -26.77 -0.02
CA MET A 230 -1.55 -25.45 0.09
C MET A 230 -1.04 -24.67 1.31
N ASP A 231 0.03 -25.14 1.97
CA ASP A 231 0.50 -24.59 3.24
C ASP A 231 0.84 -23.10 3.13
N TYR A 232 1.46 -22.69 2.01
CA TYR A 232 1.74 -21.28 1.76
C TYR A 232 0.47 -20.43 1.77
N LEU A 233 -0.63 -20.89 1.14
CA LEU A 233 -1.90 -20.15 1.12
C LEU A 233 -2.53 -20.06 2.51
N TYR A 234 -2.42 -21.13 3.30
CA TYR A 234 -2.92 -21.18 4.66
C TYR A 234 -2.16 -20.20 5.56
N ASP A 235 -0.83 -20.25 5.53
CA ASP A 235 0.04 -19.33 6.27
C ASP A 235 -0.13 -17.88 5.82
N PHE A 236 -0.29 -17.66 4.51
CA PHE A 236 -0.59 -16.36 3.93
C PHE A 236 -1.90 -15.77 4.47
N THR A 237 -2.96 -16.57 4.47
CA THR A 237 -4.26 -16.14 5.00
C THR A 237 -4.18 -15.88 6.50
N ASP A 238 -3.53 -16.77 7.24
CA ASP A 238 -3.38 -16.63 8.69
C ASP A 238 -2.59 -15.38 9.05
N GLN A 239 -1.47 -15.10 8.37
CA GLN A 239 -0.69 -13.90 8.63
C GLN A 239 -1.48 -12.60 8.35
N TRP A 240 -2.36 -12.58 7.34
CA TRP A 240 -3.28 -11.47 7.12
C TRP A 240 -4.33 -11.33 8.24
N LEU A 241 -4.92 -12.43 8.67
CA LEU A 241 -5.89 -12.43 9.77
C LEU A 241 -5.23 -12.03 11.11
N GLU A 242 -3.97 -12.39 11.33
CA GLU A 242 -3.17 -12.03 12.51
C GLU A 242 -2.86 -10.53 12.61
N GLN A 243 -2.93 -9.76 11.51
CA GLN A 243 -2.73 -8.31 11.53
C GLN A 243 -3.73 -7.59 12.46
N ALA A 244 -4.83 -8.25 12.86
CA ALA A 244 -5.73 -7.77 13.91
C ALA A 244 -5.01 -7.43 15.23
N ARG A 245 -3.88 -8.08 15.52
CA ARG A 245 -3.04 -7.79 16.71
C ARG A 245 -2.53 -6.34 16.72
N TYR A 246 -2.26 -5.76 15.55
CA TYR A 246 -1.67 -4.43 15.42
C TYR A 246 -2.70 -3.34 15.10
N ASN A 247 -3.90 -3.73 14.70
CA ASN A 247 -4.91 -2.82 14.13
C ASN A 247 -6.18 -2.75 14.98
N GLY A 248 -6.04 -2.69 16.32
CA GLY A 248 -7.19 -2.52 17.22
C GLY A 248 -8.15 -3.71 17.20
N GLY A 249 -7.63 -4.90 16.96
CA GLY A 249 -8.42 -6.12 16.83
C GLY A 249 -9.08 -6.30 15.47
N PHE A 250 -8.77 -5.49 14.44
CA PHE A 250 -9.35 -5.62 13.10
C PHE A 250 -8.37 -6.16 12.07
N SER A 251 -8.80 -7.16 11.31
CA SER A 251 -8.13 -7.56 10.06
C SER A 251 -9.09 -7.68 8.89
N PHE A 252 -8.56 -7.57 7.68
CA PHE A 252 -9.29 -7.71 6.43
C PHE A 252 -8.51 -8.59 5.47
N TYR A 253 -9.20 -9.60 4.95
CA TYR A 253 -8.71 -10.51 3.94
C TYR A 253 -9.75 -10.61 2.82
N MET A 254 -9.32 -10.48 1.58
CA MET A 254 -10.20 -10.61 0.43
C MET A 254 -9.67 -11.64 -0.57
N MET A 255 -10.51 -12.62 -0.88
CA MET A 255 -10.32 -13.49 -2.04
C MET A 255 -11.15 -12.93 -3.19
N LEU A 256 -10.51 -12.41 -4.23
CA LEU A 256 -11.17 -12.06 -5.49
C LEU A 256 -10.77 -13.06 -6.56
N LYS A 257 -11.76 -13.60 -7.29
CA LYS A 257 -11.54 -14.62 -8.31
C LYS A 257 -12.46 -14.45 -9.52
N GLU A 258 -11.88 -14.28 -10.70
CA GLU A 258 -12.56 -14.51 -11.96
C GLU A 258 -12.89 -15.99 -12.15
N SER A 259 -13.93 -16.29 -12.92
CA SER A 259 -14.33 -17.68 -13.21
C SER A 259 -13.55 -18.35 -14.35
N SER A 260 -12.88 -17.58 -15.21
CA SER A 260 -12.37 -18.10 -16.49
C SER A 260 -11.23 -19.10 -16.36
N TRP A 261 -10.36 -18.95 -15.36
CA TRP A 261 -9.21 -19.84 -15.14
C TRP A 261 -9.62 -21.24 -14.64
N LEU A 262 -10.88 -21.41 -14.22
CA LEU A 262 -11.48 -22.69 -13.83
C LEU A 262 -12.13 -23.41 -15.03
N ASP A 263 -12.01 -22.85 -16.23
CA ASP A 263 -12.70 -23.33 -17.40
C ASP A 263 -11.86 -24.37 -18.19
N PRO A 264 -12.40 -25.57 -18.49
CA PRO A 264 -11.67 -26.60 -19.23
C PRO A 264 -11.31 -26.19 -20.67
N ARG A 265 -11.93 -25.14 -21.21
CA ARG A 265 -11.66 -24.63 -22.57
C ARG A 265 -10.55 -23.60 -22.60
N LYS A 266 -10.10 -23.09 -21.44
CA LYS A 266 -8.96 -22.18 -21.36
C LYS A 266 -7.64 -22.97 -21.28
N PRO A 267 -6.54 -22.40 -21.77
CA PRO A 267 -5.23 -22.96 -21.51
C PRO A 267 -5.00 -23.16 -20.01
N PRO A 268 -4.31 -24.23 -19.60
CA PRO A 268 -3.93 -24.44 -18.21
C PRO A 268 -3.14 -23.24 -17.66
N ILE A 269 -3.19 -23.03 -16.35
CA ILE A 269 -2.28 -22.09 -15.69
C ILE A 269 -0.89 -22.74 -15.70
N TYR A 270 -0.06 -22.35 -16.67
CA TYR A 270 1.19 -23.05 -16.99
C TYR A 270 0.92 -24.54 -17.22
N ASP A 271 1.48 -25.42 -16.38
CA ASP A 271 1.33 -26.87 -16.49
C ASP A 271 0.15 -27.41 -15.66
N GLU A 272 -0.56 -26.56 -14.90
CA GLU A 272 -1.63 -26.99 -14.00
C GLU A 272 -2.96 -27.14 -14.74
N SER A 273 -3.48 -28.37 -14.77
CA SER A 273 -4.77 -28.66 -15.39
C SER A 273 -5.93 -27.96 -14.68
N TYR A 274 -7.03 -27.73 -15.39
CA TYR A 274 -8.24 -27.17 -14.80
C TYR A 274 -8.82 -28.03 -13.66
N HIS A 275 -8.58 -29.35 -13.66
CA HIS A 275 -9.00 -30.24 -12.59
C HIS A 275 -8.30 -29.93 -11.26
N VAL A 276 -6.99 -29.69 -11.33
CA VAL A 276 -6.18 -29.29 -10.17
C VAL A 276 -6.63 -27.91 -9.69
N ALA A 277 -6.79 -26.96 -10.61
CA ALA A 277 -7.29 -25.62 -10.30
C ALA A 277 -8.64 -25.65 -9.55
N ARG A 278 -9.60 -26.46 -10.02
CA ARG A 278 -10.90 -26.63 -9.38
C ARG A 278 -10.80 -27.30 -8.00
N LYS A 279 -9.99 -28.35 -7.87
CA LYS A 279 -9.76 -29.02 -6.58
C LYS A 279 -9.23 -28.02 -5.54
N LEU A 280 -8.17 -27.28 -5.88
CA LEU A 280 -7.55 -26.31 -4.98
C LEU A 280 -8.47 -25.14 -4.64
N TYR A 281 -9.30 -24.70 -5.60
CA TYR A 281 -10.29 -23.66 -5.34
C TYR A 281 -11.34 -24.11 -4.32
N GLU A 282 -11.85 -25.34 -4.45
CA GLU A 282 -12.80 -25.90 -3.49
C GLU A 282 -12.16 -26.08 -2.10
N GLU A 283 -10.92 -26.56 -2.03
CA GLU A 283 -10.16 -26.69 -0.79
C GLU A 283 -9.91 -25.32 -0.11
N TYR A 284 -9.64 -24.28 -0.89
CA TYR A 284 -9.48 -22.93 -0.39
C TYR A 284 -10.79 -22.38 0.23
N LEU A 285 -11.94 -22.57 -0.44
CA LEU A 285 -13.24 -22.21 0.13
C LEU A 285 -13.55 -22.99 1.40
N ALA A 286 -13.27 -24.30 1.41
CA ALA A 286 -13.44 -25.14 2.59
C ALA A 286 -12.59 -24.63 3.77
N PHE A 287 -11.35 -24.20 3.50
CA PHE A 287 -10.47 -23.59 4.48
C PHE A 287 -11.04 -22.28 5.05
N LEU A 288 -11.51 -21.35 4.20
CA LEU A 288 -12.11 -20.09 4.67
C LEU A 288 -13.37 -20.34 5.51
N ALA A 289 -14.23 -21.29 5.11
CA ALA A 289 -15.41 -21.68 5.87
C ALA A 289 -15.04 -22.31 7.23
N ARG A 290 -13.97 -23.11 7.26
CA ARG A 290 -13.43 -23.70 8.48
C ARG A 290 -12.91 -22.62 9.44
N LYS A 291 -12.16 -21.62 8.96
CA LYS A 291 -11.70 -20.48 9.78
C LYS A 291 -12.85 -19.75 10.45
N ARG A 292 -13.94 -19.47 9.73
CA ARG A 292 -15.17 -18.88 10.29
C ARG A 292 -15.80 -19.74 11.40
N LYS A 293 -15.73 -21.07 11.27
CA LYS A 293 -16.31 -22.00 12.25
C LYS A 293 -15.43 -22.14 13.49
N GLU A 294 -14.12 -22.12 13.33
CA GLU A 294 -13.13 -22.35 14.40
C GLU A 294 -12.83 -21.08 15.22
N ASP A 295 -12.90 -19.90 14.59
CA ASP A 295 -12.63 -18.63 15.24
C ASP A 295 -13.86 -17.72 15.15
N SER A 296 -14.57 -17.56 16.27
CA SER A 296 -15.75 -16.68 16.38
C SER A 296 -15.48 -15.19 16.07
N SER A 297 -14.21 -14.76 16.03
CA SER A 297 -13.85 -13.41 15.59
C SER A 297 -13.77 -13.26 14.07
N VAL A 298 -13.80 -14.37 13.32
CA VAL A 298 -13.80 -14.38 11.85
C VAL A 298 -15.24 -14.27 11.33
N GLU A 299 -15.49 -13.23 10.54
CA GLU A 299 -16.78 -12.99 9.89
C GLU A 299 -16.61 -12.92 8.38
N VAL A 300 -17.53 -13.55 7.64
CA VAL A 300 -17.59 -13.45 6.17
C VAL A 300 -18.62 -12.37 5.82
N MET A 301 -18.17 -11.33 5.10
CA MET A 301 -19.00 -10.19 4.72
C MET A 301 -18.92 -9.94 3.22
N CYS A 302 -20.07 -9.62 2.62
CA CYS A 302 -20.12 -8.99 1.31
C CYS A 302 -19.57 -7.54 1.42
N LEU A 303 -19.09 -6.98 0.31
CA LEU A 303 -18.37 -5.71 0.31
C LEU A 303 -19.21 -4.53 0.80
N THR A 304 -20.52 -4.50 0.53
CA THR A 304 -21.43 -3.49 1.07
C THR A 304 -21.66 -3.64 2.57
N GLU A 305 -21.76 -4.87 3.06
CA GLU A 305 -21.89 -5.12 4.50
C GLU A 305 -20.62 -4.69 5.23
N PHE A 306 -19.47 -5.07 4.68
CA PHE A 306 -18.17 -4.64 5.16
C PHE A 306 -18.07 -3.11 5.14
N ALA A 307 -18.41 -2.44 4.05
CA ALA A 307 -18.32 -0.99 3.95
C ALA A 307 -19.23 -0.27 4.97
N LYS A 308 -20.45 -0.77 5.19
CA LYS A 308 -21.36 -0.25 6.22
C LYS A 308 -20.78 -0.44 7.61
N TRP A 309 -20.28 -1.65 7.91
CA TRP A 309 -19.65 -1.95 9.19
C TRP A 309 -18.41 -1.10 9.43
N PHE A 310 -17.49 -1.04 8.45
CA PHE A 310 -16.23 -0.33 8.52
C PHE A 310 -16.48 1.15 8.84
N ARG A 311 -17.34 1.82 8.07
CA ARG A 311 -17.74 3.22 8.34
C ARG A 311 -18.52 3.41 9.64
N GLY A 312 -19.24 2.39 10.08
CA GLY A 312 -20.01 2.42 11.33
C GLY A 312 -19.16 2.15 12.57
N SER A 313 -17.97 1.57 12.40
CA SER A 313 -17.04 1.25 13.48
C SER A 313 -16.21 2.46 13.89
N GLU A 314 -15.61 2.43 15.08
CA GLU A 314 -14.65 3.46 15.52
C GLU A 314 -13.48 3.60 14.53
N LEU A 315 -13.03 2.48 13.93
CA LEU A 315 -11.97 2.45 12.92
C LEU A 315 -12.31 3.27 11.67
N GLY A 316 -13.58 3.32 11.28
CA GLY A 316 -14.02 4.14 10.15
C GLY A 316 -14.60 5.51 10.54
N ARG A 317 -15.13 5.67 11.76
CA ARG A 317 -15.74 6.93 12.24
C ARG A 317 -14.72 7.96 12.72
N ALA A 318 -13.60 7.53 13.31
CA ALA A 318 -12.54 8.43 13.76
C ALA A 318 -11.77 9.08 12.59
N GLY A 319 -12.15 8.79 11.34
CA GLY A 319 -11.42 9.17 10.14
C GLY A 319 -10.12 8.37 10.09
N GLN A 320 -9.89 7.63 9.01
CA GLN A 320 -8.56 7.01 8.80
C GLN A 320 -7.41 8.03 8.87
N GLY A 321 -7.70 9.31 8.70
CA GLY A 321 -6.75 10.37 8.93
C GLY A 321 -6.15 10.46 10.32
N GLN A 322 -6.79 9.88 11.35
CA GLN A 322 -6.26 9.83 12.71
C GLN A 322 -5.94 8.41 13.20
N GLN A 323 -6.47 7.38 12.54
CA GLN A 323 -6.26 5.98 12.92
C GLN A 323 -5.39 5.27 11.88
N PRO A 324 -4.07 5.12 12.14
CA PRO A 324 -3.18 4.46 11.21
C PRO A 324 -3.43 2.96 11.14
N TYR A 325 -2.92 2.32 10.10
CA TYR A 325 -2.89 0.86 10.00
C TYR A 325 -1.46 0.39 9.82
N VAL A 326 -1.16 -0.76 10.44
CA VAL A 326 0.16 -1.38 10.44
C VAL A 326 0.08 -2.78 9.86
N CYS A 327 1.04 -3.15 9.02
CA CYS A 327 1.23 -4.52 8.59
C CYS A 327 2.66 -4.95 8.92
N LEU A 328 2.81 -5.80 9.95
CA LEU A 328 4.09 -6.47 10.22
C LEU A 328 4.07 -7.81 9.50
N TRP A 329 4.85 -7.89 8.43
CA TRP A 329 4.93 -9.08 7.59
C TRP A 329 6.26 -9.79 7.77
N ARG A 330 6.18 -11.11 7.85
CA ARG A 330 7.29 -12.04 8.04
C ARG A 330 7.35 -12.97 6.83
N ASP A 331 8.55 -13.33 6.43
CA ASP A 331 8.74 -14.25 5.32
C ASP A 331 8.18 -15.62 5.67
N ILE A 332 7.16 -16.02 4.90
CA ILE A 332 6.49 -17.32 4.96
C ILE A 332 6.83 -18.20 3.75
N ARG A 333 7.63 -17.71 2.78
CA ARG A 333 7.95 -18.46 1.56
C ARG A 333 9.34 -19.11 1.59
N PHE A 334 10.35 -18.37 2.04
CA PHE A 334 11.76 -18.75 1.87
C PHE A 334 12.50 -19.00 3.18
N ALA A 335 11.80 -18.94 4.32
CA ALA A 335 12.39 -19.06 5.65
C ALA A 335 13.61 -18.14 5.87
N SER A 336 13.66 -17.00 5.18
CA SER A 336 14.80 -16.06 5.22
C SER A 336 14.84 -15.26 6.52
N GLY A 337 13.80 -15.38 7.35
CA GLY A 337 13.61 -14.62 8.58
C GLY A 337 13.42 -13.13 8.36
N LYS A 338 13.19 -12.69 7.11
CA LYS A 338 12.92 -11.29 6.76
C LYS A 338 11.66 -10.77 7.44
N GLN A 339 11.69 -9.50 7.83
CA GLN A 339 10.53 -8.78 8.33
C GLN A 339 10.45 -7.37 7.75
N TYR A 340 9.26 -6.97 7.30
CA TYR A 340 8.92 -5.60 6.94
C TYR A 340 7.78 -5.12 7.80
N LEU A 341 7.89 -3.89 8.29
CA LEU A 341 6.76 -3.18 8.90
C LEU A 341 6.29 -2.10 7.96
N TRP A 342 5.02 -2.14 7.60
CA TRP A 342 4.35 -1.14 6.80
C TRP A 342 3.43 -0.32 7.67
N TYR A 343 3.36 0.97 7.38
CA TYR A 343 2.49 1.92 8.05
C TYR A 343 1.76 2.76 7.01
N ILE A 344 0.48 3.05 7.26
CA ILE A 344 -0.29 4.01 6.47
C ILE A 344 -1.27 4.79 7.36
N ASP A 345 -1.47 6.05 7.02
CA ASP A 345 -2.58 6.89 7.47
C ASP A 345 -2.97 7.89 6.36
N GLY A 346 -3.68 8.97 6.70
CA GLY A 346 -4.02 10.02 5.73
C GLY A 346 -2.91 11.03 5.40
N ASN A 347 -1.79 11.00 6.12
CA ASN A 347 -0.68 11.97 6.00
C ASN A 347 0.63 11.34 5.51
N LEU A 348 0.85 10.03 5.67
CA LEU A 348 2.00 9.34 5.13
C LEU A 348 1.78 7.83 4.96
N ARG A 349 2.61 7.24 4.11
CA ARG A 349 2.87 5.79 4.09
C ARG A 349 4.37 5.55 4.22
N LEU A 350 4.78 4.56 4.98
CA LEU A 350 6.19 4.18 5.07
C LEU A 350 6.39 2.66 5.22
N THR A 351 7.59 2.22 4.86
CA THR A 351 8.04 0.83 5.05
C THR A 351 9.38 0.83 5.79
N ILE A 352 9.43 0.08 6.90
CA ILE A 352 10.62 -0.15 7.72
C ILE A 352 11.18 -1.54 7.43
N ASP A 353 12.45 -1.58 7.00
CA ASP A 353 13.17 -2.81 6.72
C ASP A 353 13.98 -3.27 7.94
N MET A 354 13.47 -4.28 8.65
CA MET A 354 14.16 -4.87 9.81
C MET A 354 15.45 -5.60 9.40
N ASN A 355 15.60 -5.99 8.14
CA ASN A 355 16.81 -6.59 7.60
C ASN A 355 17.91 -5.57 7.33
N ARG A 356 17.56 -4.28 7.33
CA ARG A 356 18.45 -3.14 7.19
C ARG A 356 18.44 -2.28 8.44
N GLY A 357 18.57 -2.90 9.61
CA GLY A 357 18.72 -2.21 10.89
C GLY A 357 17.49 -1.39 11.29
N GLY A 358 16.33 -1.69 10.70
CA GLY A 358 15.12 -0.90 10.86
C GLY A 358 15.15 0.40 10.06
N SER A 359 15.81 0.47 8.91
CA SER A 359 15.85 1.66 8.05
C SER A 359 14.52 1.86 7.31
N ILE A 360 14.16 3.10 6.98
CA ILE A 360 12.99 3.38 6.14
C ILE A 360 13.39 3.25 4.68
N VAL A 361 12.68 2.39 3.94
CA VAL A 361 12.98 2.01 2.55
C VAL A 361 11.93 2.45 1.55
N ASP A 362 10.74 2.84 2.02
CA ASP A 362 9.73 3.57 1.23
C ASP A 362 9.11 4.65 2.12
N LEU A 363 8.89 5.85 1.56
CA LEU A 363 8.20 6.96 2.23
C LEU A 363 7.39 7.75 1.20
N ARG A 364 6.06 7.75 1.35
CA ARG A 364 5.11 8.49 0.51
C ARG A 364 4.48 9.63 1.33
N PRO A 365 4.57 10.90 0.89
CA PRO A 365 4.06 12.04 1.66
C PRO A 365 2.59 12.35 1.34
N TYR A 366 1.63 11.60 1.90
CA TYR A 366 0.21 11.89 1.65
C TYR A 366 -0.24 13.28 2.11
N VAL A 367 0.44 13.85 3.10
CA VAL A 367 0.26 15.23 3.60
C VAL A 367 0.38 16.27 2.48
N ALA A 368 1.15 15.98 1.44
CA ALA A 368 1.34 16.83 0.27
C ALA A 368 0.04 17.01 -0.55
N LYS A 369 -0.91 16.06 -0.43
CA LYS A 369 -2.21 16.08 -1.12
C LYS A 369 -2.03 16.24 -2.63
N VAL A 370 -1.14 15.45 -3.22
CA VAL A 370 -0.83 15.48 -4.64
C VAL A 370 -2.06 15.07 -5.45
N GLU A 371 -2.65 16.03 -6.15
CA GLU A 371 -3.77 15.77 -7.04
C GLU A 371 -3.27 15.05 -8.29
N LYS A 372 -3.85 13.87 -8.56
CA LYS A 372 -3.47 13.05 -9.73
C LYS A 372 -4.65 12.22 -10.20
N PHE A 373 -4.77 12.08 -11.52
CA PHE A 373 -5.81 11.31 -12.18
C PHE A 373 -5.29 10.78 -13.53
N THR A 374 -5.93 9.76 -14.09
CA THR A 374 -5.52 9.16 -15.37
C THR A 374 -6.52 9.48 -16.48
N GLY A 375 -6.09 9.27 -17.72
CA GLY A 375 -6.88 9.57 -18.91
C GLY A 375 -6.09 10.38 -19.92
N VAL A 376 -6.50 10.32 -21.19
CA VAL A 376 -5.86 11.09 -22.28
C VAL A 376 -5.96 12.62 -22.10
N ASP A 377 -6.85 13.09 -21.22
CA ASP A 377 -7.02 14.48 -20.83
C ASP A 377 -6.24 14.85 -19.56
N SER A 378 -5.51 13.90 -18.96
CA SER A 378 -4.62 14.10 -17.83
C SER A 378 -3.20 14.45 -18.30
N PRO A 379 -2.50 15.38 -17.61
CA PRO A 379 -1.06 15.57 -17.84
C PRO A 379 -0.22 14.34 -17.46
N HIS A 380 -0.79 13.37 -16.74
CA HIS A 380 -0.12 12.13 -16.33
C HIS A 380 -0.47 10.92 -17.21
N LEU A 381 -1.44 11.05 -18.12
CA LEU A 381 -1.89 10.00 -19.04
C LEU A 381 -2.28 8.70 -18.30
N TYR A 382 -1.39 7.71 -18.29
CA TYR A 382 -1.60 6.40 -17.67
C TYR A 382 -1.04 6.31 -16.24
N ASP A 383 -0.13 7.20 -15.85
CA ASP A 383 0.49 7.17 -14.53
C ASP A 383 -0.48 7.75 -13.50
N GLY A 384 -1.01 6.88 -12.65
CA GLY A 384 -1.82 7.21 -11.47
C GLY A 384 -1.07 7.10 -10.14
N SER A 385 0.20 6.68 -10.15
CA SER A 385 0.98 6.37 -8.94
C SER A 385 1.17 7.59 -8.03
N TYR A 386 1.11 7.38 -6.71
CA TYR A 386 1.42 8.42 -5.73
C TYR A 386 2.94 8.60 -5.57
N PRO A 387 3.49 9.83 -5.59
CA PRO A 387 4.94 10.05 -5.54
C PRO A 387 5.58 9.59 -4.22
N TYR A 388 6.83 9.14 -4.28
CA TYR A 388 7.66 8.88 -3.10
C TYR A 388 8.66 10.01 -2.82
N ILE A 389 9.23 10.00 -1.62
CA ILE A 389 10.44 10.73 -1.19
C ILE A 389 11.59 9.75 -0.95
N ILE A 390 11.27 8.55 -0.48
CA ILE A 390 12.20 7.45 -0.30
C ILE A 390 11.64 6.25 -1.05
N GLN A 391 12.48 5.61 -1.87
CA GLN A 391 12.16 4.35 -2.50
C GLN A 391 13.45 3.59 -2.80
N ALA A 392 13.73 2.55 -2.02
CA ALA A 392 14.99 1.80 -2.05
C ALA A 392 15.22 1.03 -3.36
N HIS A 393 14.19 0.88 -4.20
CA HIS A 393 14.29 0.29 -5.54
C HIS A 393 14.49 1.30 -6.67
N HIS A 394 14.45 2.61 -6.38
CA HIS A 394 14.86 3.63 -7.34
C HIS A 394 16.34 3.41 -7.73
N ARG A 395 16.74 3.79 -8.94
CA ARG A 395 18.13 3.63 -9.41
C ARG A 395 19.12 4.33 -8.47
N ASN A 396 19.96 3.54 -7.78
CA ASN A 396 20.88 3.87 -6.65
C ASN A 396 20.22 3.80 -5.25
N HIS A 397 20.87 4.35 -4.22
CA HIS A 397 20.45 4.19 -2.82
C HIS A 397 19.56 5.36 -2.37
N SER A 398 18.27 5.11 -2.14
CA SER A 398 17.38 5.99 -1.37
C SER A 398 16.94 5.29 -0.10
N ILE A 399 17.17 5.92 1.05
CA ILE A 399 16.97 5.31 2.37
C ILE A 399 16.99 6.39 3.46
N TYR A 400 16.27 6.14 4.56
CA TYR A 400 16.53 6.80 5.84
C TYR A 400 17.20 5.82 6.79
N THR A 401 18.38 6.17 7.31
CA THR A 401 19.18 5.28 8.17
C THR A 401 20.04 6.09 9.15
N CYS A 402 20.89 5.39 9.91
CA CYS A 402 21.86 6.03 10.79
C CYS A 402 23.24 5.40 10.60
N TRP A 403 24.27 6.24 10.62
CA TRP A 403 25.67 5.84 10.68
C TRP A 403 26.19 6.02 12.10
N VAL A 404 26.93 5.02 12.58
CA VAL A 404 27.54 5.04 13.91
C VAL A 404 29.06 5.07 13.76
N THR A 405 29.70 6.07 14.37
CA THR A 405 31.14 6.28 14.26
C THR A 405 31.80 6.33 15.64
N ALA A 406 32.90 5.59 15.82
CA ALA A 406 33.78 5.72 16.98
C ALA A 406 35.23 5.42 16.58
N GLY A 407 36.19 6.16 17.12
CA GLY A 407 37.62 5.92 16.87
C GLY A 407 38.03 5.94 15.39
N GLY A 408 37.31 6.67 14.53
CA GLY A 408 37.53 6.71 13.08
C GLY A 408 36.86 5.58 12.29
N PHE A 409 36.20 4.63 12.95
CA PHE A 409 35.46 3.54 12.29
C PHE A 409 33.98 3.89 12.19
N ARG A 410 33.43 3.83 10.97
CA ARG A 410 32.06 4.21 10.64
C ARG A 410 31.30 2.99 10.11
N VAL A 411 30.20 2.63 10.77
CA VAL A 411 29.36 1.47 10.44
C VAL A 411 27.93 1.91 10.16
N PRO A 412 27.31 1.51 9.03
CA PRO A 412 25.92 1.80 8.74
C PRO A 412 24.98 0.81 9.42
N LEU A 413 23.89 1.31 10.02
CA LEU A 413 22.83 0.44 10.56
C LEU A 413 22.17 -0.42 9.48
N PHE A 414 22.03 0.08 8.25
CA PHE A 414 21.43 -0.69 7.17
C PHE A 414 22.20 -1.96 6.76
N SER A 415 23.47 -2.12 7.19
CA SER A 415 24.23 -3.36 6.98
C SER A 415 23.98 -4.44 8.04
N LYS A 416 23.12 -4.15 9.03
CA LYS A 416 22.83 -5.04 10.15
C LYS A 416 21.37 -5.47 10.10
N ARG A 417 21.08 -6.63 10.70
CA ARG A 417 19.71 -7.12 10.89
C ARG A 417 19.23 -6.79 12.30
N THR A 418 17.96 -6.43 12.42
CA THR A 418 17.17 -6.38 13.64
C THR A 418 15.86 -7.15 13.45
N ARG A 419 14.96 -7.09 14.44
CA ARG A 419 13.58 -7.56 14.37
C ARG A 419 12.67 -6.52 15.02
N CYS A 420 11.40 -6.55 14.64
CA CYS A 420 10.38 -5.82 15.39
C CYS A 420 10.15 -6.54 16.72
N SER A 421 10.46 -5.90 17.85
CA SER A 421 10.22 -6.47 19.18
C SER A 421 8.80 -6.17 19.66
N ASP A 422 8.31 -4.95 19.43
CA ASP A 422 6.96 -4.52 19.81
C ASP A 422 6.35 -3.56 18.78
N VAL A 423 5.03 -3.62 18.65
CA VAL A 423 4.21 -2.61 17.98
C VAL A 423 3.04 -2.29 18.89
N SER A 424 3.01 -1.06 19.38
CA SER A 424 1.92 -0.55 20.22
C SER A 424 1.27 0.67 19.58
N ARG A 425 0.01 0.91 19.94
CA ARG A 425 -0.79 1.98 19.36
C ARG A 425 -1.51 2.76 20.43
N GLU A 426 -1.56 4.07 20.22
CA GLU A 426 -2.32 5.04 21.00
C GLU A 426 -3.17 5.87 20.02
N GLU A 427 -4.08 6.69 20.52
CA GLU A 427 -4.88 7.56 19.65
C GLU A 427 -3.96 8.51 18.86
N GLY A 428 -4.04 8.45 17.52
CA GLY A 428 -3.22 9.28 16.64
C GLY A 428 -1.75 8.90 16.53
N LEU A 429 -1.33 7.75 17.08
CA LEU A 429 0.09 7.41 17.21
C LEU A 429 0.38 5.89 17.21
N VAL A 430 1.47 5.49 16.55
CA VAL A 430 2.02 4.12 16.60
C VAL A 430 3.46 4.16 17.09
N ARG A 431 3.81 3.26 18.00
CA ARG A 431 5.18 3.01 18.44
C ARG A 431 5.68 1.69 17.87
N VAL A 432 6.89 1.69 17.35
CA VAL A 432 7.60 0.51 16.87
C VAL A 432 8.92 0.41 17.61
N GLU A 433 9.13 -0.68 18.34
CA GLU A 433 10.39 -1.00 19.00
C GLU A 433 11.15 -2.05 18.17
N THR A 434 12.47 -1.86 18.01
CA THR A 434 13.34 -2.89 17.42
C THR A 434 14.14 -3.64 18.48
N GLU A 435 14.55 -4.86 18.16
CA GLU A 435 15.64 -5.51 18.90
C GLU A 435 16.95 -4.68 18.77
N PRO A 436 17.80 -4.61 19.81
CA PRO A 436 19.05 -3.88 19.73
C PRO A 436 20.04 -4.54 18.75
N VAL A 437 20.60 -3.74 17.85
CA VAL A 437 21.65 -4.15 16.92
C VAL A 437 23.01 -4.14 17.61
N LEU A 438 23.80 -5.19 17.42
CA LEU A 438 25.19 -5.27 17.88
C LEU A 438 26.13 -4.65 16.84
N LEU A 439 26.89 -3.64 17.25
CA LEU A 439 27.89 -2.94 16.45
C LEU A 439 29.28 -3.17 17.06
N ASP A 440 30.26 -3.45 16.21
CA ASP A 440 31.67 -3.47 16.56
C ASP A 440 32.35 -2.32 15.82
N LEU A 441 32.82 -1.33 16.57
CA LEU A 441 33.46 -0.11 16.10
C LEU A 441 34.96 -0.19 16.39
N ASN A 442 35.60 -1.24 15.88
CA ASN A 442 37.01 -1.55 16.08
C ASN A 442 37.37 -1.75 17.57
N GLY A 443 36.70 -2.71 18.21
CA GLY A 443 36.94 -3.09 19.61
C GLY A 443 35.98 -2.43 20.59
N LEU A 444 35.32 -1.33 20.22
CA LEU A 444 34.17 -0.80 20.96
C LEU A 444 32.89 -1.52 20.51
N VAL A 445 32.32 -2.33 21.39
CA VAL A 445 31.07 -3.04 21.13
C VAL A 445 29.90 -2.25 21.71
N VAL A 446 28.92 -1.90 20.86
CA VAL A 446 27.74 -1.11 21.25
C VAL A 446 26.47 -1.85 20.86
N ARG A 447 25.48 -1.89 21.75
CA ARG A 447 24.12 -2.35 21.45
C ARG A 447 23.21 -1.15 21.28
N LEU A 448 22.77 -0.90 20.05
CA LEU A 448 21.92 0.25 19.71
C LEU A 448 20.51 -0.22 19.37
N ARG A 449 19.50 0.30 20.07
CA ARG A 449 18.09 0.11 19.76
C ARG A 449 17.57 1.30 18.95
N THR A 450 16.64 1.03 18.04
CA THR A 450 15.88 2.05 17.32
C THR A 450 14.42 1.97 17.73
N ASN A 451 13.83 3.11 18.11
CA ASN A 451 12.41 3.23 18.37
C ASN A 451 11.82 4.28 17.43
N TYR A 452 10.70 3.94 16.80
CA TYR A 452 9.93 4.86 15.98
C TYR A 452 8.64 5.21 16.69
N VAL A 453 8.30 6.49 16.72
CA VAL A 453 6.98 6.97 17.13
C VAL A 453 6.40 7.76 15.97
N ILE A 454 5.41 7.17 15.31
CA ILE A 454 4.78 7.68 14.09
C ILE A 454 3.47 8.36 14.49
N HIS A 455 3.41 9.68 14.34
CA HIS A 455 2.22 10.46 14.60
C HIS A 455 1.41 10.62 13.32
N SER A 456 0.09 10.58 13.48
CA SER A 456 -0.86 10.74 12.39
C SER A 456 -0.86 12.12 11.73
N ASP A 457 -0.06 13.07 12.21
CA ASP A 457 0.04 14.44 11.66
C ASP A 457 1.19 14.62 10.65
N GLY A 458 1.88 13.55 10.25
CA GLY A 458 3.06 13.62 9.38
C GLY A 458 4.39 13.66 10.13
N THR A 459 4.38 13.57 11.47
CA THR A 459 5.58 13.61 12.30
C THR A 459 6.08 12.20 12.64
N LEU A 460 7.36 11.94 12.39
CA LEU A 460 8.05 10.73 12.80
C LEU A 460 9.14 11.07 13.81
N VAL A 461 9.04 10.56 15.03
CA VAL A 461 10.13 10.66 16.03
C VAL A 461 10.96 9.38 15.97
N ILE A 462 12.28 9.55 15.87
CA ILE A 462 13.26 8.47 15.83
C ILE A 462 14.14 8.60 17.07
N GLU A 463 14.13 7.58 17.91
CA GLU A 463 15.01 7.46 19.07
C GLU A 463 16.06 6.38 18.81
N ARG A 464 17.33 6.74 19.00
CA ARG A 464 18.46 5.83 19.04
C ARG A 464 18.91 5.70 20.48
N GLU A 465 18.75 4.52 21.08
CA GLU A 465 19.08 4.25 22.48
C GLU A 465 20.30 3.33 22.60
N ILE A 466 21.25 3.71 23.45
CA ILE A 466 22.35 2.84 23.86
C ILE A 466 21.86 1.91 24.95
N VAL A 467 21.67 0.64 24.59
CA VAL A 467 21.21 -0.40 25.51
C VAL A 467 22.35 -0.94 26.35
N ASP A 468 23.55 -1.06 25.74
CA ASP A 468 24.77 -1.50 26.42
C ASP A 468 26.01 -1.14 25.60
N SER A 469 27.18 -1.09 26.25
CA SER A 469 28.49 -0.84 25.61
C SER A 469 29.63 -1.50 26.37
N SER A 470 30.68 -1.94 25.67
CA SER A 470 31.91 -2.46 26.27
C SER A 470 32.76 -1.40 26.99
N ASP A 471 32.62 -0.13 26.59
CA ASP A 471 33.19 1.02 27.28
C ASP A 471 32.15 2.14 27.32
N ARG A 472 31.74 2.53 28.53
CA ARG A 472 30.69 3.52 28.76
C ARG A 472 31.19 4.96 28.62
N SER A 473 32.50 5.17 28.70
CA SER A 473 33.14 6.48 28.58
C SER A 473 33.47 6.86 27.14
N ALA A 474 33.52 5.86 26.24
CA ALA A 474 33.78 6.05 24.83
C ALA A 474 32.75 7.00 24.19
N GLN A 475 33.23 7.86 23.30
CA GLN A 475 32.37 8.76 22.52
C GLN A 475 31.98 8.07 21.21
N ILE A 476 30.69 8.11 20.91
CA ILE A 476 30.13 7.64 19.64
C ILE A 476 29.42 8.80 18.96
N THR A 477 29.51 8.86 17.63
CA THR A 477 28.78 9.81 16.82
C THR A 477 27.69 9.09 16.04
N LEU A 478 26.46 9.55 16.21
CA LEU A 478 25.28 9.12 15.47
C LEU A 478 24.97 10.16 14.41
N GLU A 479 24.86 9.70 13.17
CA GLU A 479 24.53 10.51 12.00
C GLU A 479 23.25 9.95 11.37
N GLU A 480 22.12 10.56 11.71
CA GLU A 480 20.86 10.29 11.01
C GLU A 480 20.99 10.83 9.58
N GLU A 481 20.67 10.00 8.59
CA GLU A 481 20.85 10.31 7.17
C GLU A 481 19.58 9.95 6.40
N LEU A 482 19.00 10.93 5.73
CA LEU A 482 17.95 10.74 4.72
C LEU A 482 18.56 11.00 3.35
N THR A 483 18.63 9.97 2.50
CA THR A 483 18.93 10.12 1.07
C THR A 483 17.64 9.93 0.27
N GLY A 484 17.13 11.00 -0.33
CA GLY A 484 15.79 11.05 -0.91
C GLY A 484 15.76 11.61 -2.32
N CYS A 485 14.69 11.29 -3.04
CA CYS A 485 14.34 11.87 -4.33
C CYS A 485 12.82 11.82 -4.49
N TRP A 486 12.27 12.68 -5.35
CA TRP A 486 10.85 12.56 -5.69
C TRP A 486 10.69 11.80 -6.99
N GLY A 487 9.60 11.05 -7.12
CA GLY A 487 9.30 10.34 -8.36
C GLY A 487 8.16 9.35 -8.23
N THR A 488 7.79 8.77 -9.38
CA THR A 488 6.79 7.69 -9.51
C THR A 488 7.33 6.51 -10.31
N THR A 489 8.60 6.54 -10.73
CA THR A 489 9.27 5.51 -11.54
C THR A 489 10.63 5.18 -10.97
N ASP A 490 11.35 4.18 -11.51
CA ASP A 490 12.68 3.78 -11.03
C ASP A 490 13.79 4.66 -11.60
N TYR A 491 13.42 5.56 -12.52
CA TYR A 491 14.28 6.54 -13.12
C TYR A 491 14.17 7.90 -12.42
N PRO A 492 15.28 8.67 -12.42
CA PRO A 492 15.30 10.01 -11.84
C PRO A 492 14.24 10.93 -12.43
N ALA A 493 13.47 11.57 -11.56
CA ALA A 493 12.68 12.74 -11.94
C ALA A 493 13.57 14.00 -12.00
N ASP A 494 13.05 15.07 -12.59
CA ASP A 494 13.73 16.37 -12.61
C ASP A 494 13.77 16.97 -11.20
N MET A 495 14.97 17.16 -10.67
CA MET A 495 15.23 17.64 -9.31
C MET A 495 15.41 19.16 -9.25
N ARG A 496 15.44 19.87 -10.39
CA ARG A 496 15.63 21.33 -10.41
C ARG A 496 14.55 22.05 -9.62
N GLY A 497 14.90 23.17 -9.00
CA GLY A 497 13.98 23.96 -8.16
C GLY A 497 13.73 23.36 -6.77
N ILE A 498 14.18 22.13 -6.48
CA ILE A 498 14.21 21.62 -5.12
C ILE A 498 15.17 22.49 -4.30
N ARG A 499 14.75 22.92 -3.12
CA ARG A 499 15.57 23.76 -2.23
C ARG A 499 15.96 22.96 -1.00
N LEU A 500 17.24 22.95 -0.65
CA LEU A 500 17.74 22.37 0.59
C LEU A 500 18.16 23.50 1.52
N LYS A 501 17.97 23.29 2.84
CA LYS A 501 18.18 24.32 3.85
C LYS A 501 18.73 23.76 5.15
N LEU A 502 19.72 24.45 5.69
CA LEU A 502 20.12 24.38 7.09
C LEU A 502 19.57 25.61 7.82
N CYS A 503 18.61 25.37 8.71
CA CYS A 503 18.04 26.41 9.54
C CYS A 503 18.89 26.63 10.79
N LYS A 504 19.38 27.85 10.97
CA LYS A 504 20.18 28.29 12.12
C LYS A 504 19.92 29.78 12.36
N GLU A 505 20.78 30.48 13.10
CA GLU A 505 20.68 31.95 13.22
C GLU A 505 20.75 32.61 11.82
N ASP A 506 21.80 32.30 11.05
CA ASP A 506 21.96 32.69 9.65
C ASP A 506 21.71 31.50 8.72
N ASN A 507 20.49 31.39 8.19
CA ASN A 507 20.12 30.27 7.31
C ASN A 507 21.09 30.09 6.14
N GLN A 508 21.38 28.83 5.83
CA GLN A 508 22.12 28.44 4.63
C GLN A 508 21.20 27.62 3.73
N GLU A 509 21.20 27.93 2.43
CA GLU A 509 20.32 27.31 1.46
C GLU A 509 21.07 27.02 0.16
N LEU A 510 20.64 25.97 -0.54
CA LEU A 510 21.05 25.69 -1.92
C LEU A 510 19.83 25.27 -2.74
N GLU A 511 19.78 25.67 -3.99
CA GLU A 511 18.78 25.19 -4.96
C GLU A 511 19.42 24.12 -5.85
N PHE A 512 18.77 22.97 -5.98
CA PHE A 512 19.29 21.77 -6.63
C PHE A 512 19.63 22.02 -8.10
N SER A 513 20.89 21.78 -8.45
CA SER A 513 21.52 22.11 -9.74
C SER A 513 22.40 20.99 -10.30
N TYR A 514 22.40 19.82 -9.66
CA TYR A 514 23.17 18.64 -10.05
C TYR A 514 24.71 18.79 -9.96
N LEU A 515 25.22 19.67 -9.09
CA LEU A 515 26.65 19.95 -8.97
C LEU A 515 27.36 19.23 -7.81
N GLY A 516 26.65 18.42 -7.02
CA GLY A 516 27.28 17.72 -5.88
C GLY A 516 27.68 18.66 -4.74
N ARG A 517 27.01 19.82 -4.60
CA ARG A 517 27.34 20.81 -3.56
C ARG A 517 26.85 20.36 -2.19
N GLU A 518 27.68 20.63 -1.19
CA GLU A 518 27.42 20.30 0.20
C GLU A 518 27.49 21.56 1.06
N LEU A 519 26.66 21.61 2.11
CA LEU A 519 26.73 22.60 3.16
C LEU A 519 26.68 21.90 4.52
N GLU A 520 27.49 22.35 5.46
CA GLU A 520 27.53 21.87 6.83
C GLU A 520 27.48 23.05 7.81
N ALA A 521 26.77 22.87 8.92
CA ALA A 521 26.77 23.85 10.00
C ALA A 521 26.61 23.18 11.38
N PRO A 522 27.30 23.67 12.42
CA PRO A 522 27.00 23.30 13.79
C PRO A 522 25.73 23.99 14.30
N ASN A 523 25.18 23.48 15.40
CA ASN A 523 24.07 24.10 16.15
C ASN A 523 22.85 24.44 15.28
N ILE A 524 22.47 23.53 14.37
CA ILE A 524 21.30 23.73 13.53
C ILE A 524 20.01 23.54 14.34
N ARG A 525 18.97 24.28 13.96
CA ARG A 525 17.59 24.02 14.39
C ARG A 525 16.99 22.85 13.62
N TRP A 526 17.29 22.75 12.32
CA TRP A 526 16.88 21.64 11.46
C TRP A 526 17.59 21.68 10.10
N ALA A 527 17.70 20.52 9.45
CA ALA A 527 18.02 20.37 8.03
C ALA A 527 16.73 20.02 7.27
N GLY A 528 16.53 20.55 6.07
CA GLY A 528 15.30 20.28 5.34
C GLY A 528 15.42 20.44 3.84
N VAL A 529 14.43 19.90 3.14
CA VAL A 529 14.25 20.04 1.70
C VAL A 529 12.82 20.45 1.40
N TYR A 530 12.61 21.31 0.41
CA TYR A 530 11.32 21.62 -0.19
C TYR A 530 11.30 21.16 -1.64
N ILE A 531 10.29 20.37 -1.99
CA ILE A 531 10.09 19.73 -3.29
C ILE A 531 8.88 20.39 -3.96
N PRO A 532 9.07 21.41 -4.81
CA PRO A 532 7.96 22.15 -5.42
C PRO A 532 7.08 21.30 -6.34
N GLN A 533 7.62 20.23 -6.93
CA GLN A 533 6.92 19.34 -7.86
C GLN A 533 5.75 18.59 -7.21
N ILE A 534 5.80 18.41 -5.90
CA ILE A 534 4.74 17.78 -5.11
C ILE A 534 4.27 18.69 -3.96
N ASP A 535 4.74 19.94 -3.91
CA ASP A 535 4.47 20.90 -2.84
C ASP A 535 4.67 20.34 -1.43
N CYS A 536 5.82 19.71 -1.18
CA CYS A 536 6.12 19.05 0.09
C CYS A 536 7.48 19.45 0.65
N SER A 537 7.52 19.72 1.96
CA SER A 537 8.75 19.87 2.73
C SER A 537 9.01 18.65 3.60
N VAL A 538 10.28 18.26 3.69
CA VAL A 538 10.80 17.22 4.58
C VAL A 538 11.84 17.85 5.50
N ILE A 539 11.65 17.70 6.80
CA ILE A 539 12.47 18.40 7.81
C ILE A 539 13.01 17.39 8.80
N LEU A 540 14.33 17.31 8.93
CA LEU A 540 15.03 16.51 9.94
C LEU A 540 15.57 17.45 11.04
N ARG A 541 15.14 17.24 12.28
CA ARG A 541 15.47 18.14 13.41
C ARG A 541 15.88 17.37 14.67
N PRO A 542 16.78 17.93 15.50
CA PRO A 542 17.07 17.37 16.81
C PRO A 542 15.93 17.72 17.76
N LEU A 543 15.57 16.81 18.66
CA LEU A 543 14.66 17.14 19.77
C LEU A 543 15.40 17.46 21.06
N GLU A 544 16.70 17.14 21.13
CA GLU A 544 17.50 17.32 22.34
C GLU A 544 18.91 17.82 22.03
N GLY A 545 19.30 18.91 22.69
CA GLY A 545 20.65 19.47 22.61
C GLY A 545 21.02 20.01 21.21
N PRO A 546 22.20 20.63 21.10
CA PRO A 546 22.73 21.05 19.81
C PRO A 546 23.12 19.84 18.95
N ALA A 547 22.90 19.95 17.65
CA ALA A 547 23.39 18.99 16.66
C ALA A 547 23.99 19.74 15.46
N SER A 548 24.93 19.10 14.78
CA SER A 548 25.40 19.56 13.48
C SER A 548 24.47 19.06 12.38
N GLY A 549 24.32 19.85 11.33
CA GLY A 549 23.49 19.53 10.18
C GLY A 549 24.32 19.58 8.92
N TRP A 550 23.98 18.72 7.98
CA TRP A 550 24.58 18.72 6.66
C TRP A 550 23.49 18.49 5.60
N ILE A 551 23.65 19.13 4.45
CA ILE A 551 22.79 18.96 3.27
C ILE A 551 23.67 18.79 2.03
N GLU A 552 23.23 17.95 1.10
CA GLU A 552 23.89 17.71 -0.19
C GLU A 552 22.85 17.66 -1.29
N GLU A 553 23.12 18.39 -2.38
CA GLU A 553 22.51 18.07 -3.67
C GLU A 553 23.34 17.03 -4.41
N GLY A 554 22.68 16.07 -5.04
CA GLY A 554 23.32 15.08 -5.88
C GLY A 554 23.75 15.65 -7.24
N TYR A 555 24.03 14.72 -8.16
CA TYR A 555 24.45 14.97 -9.54
C TYR A 555 23.76 13.95 -10.46
N LEU A 556 23.86 14.09 -11.78
CA LEU A 556 23.03 13.31 -12.72
C LEU A 556 23.09 11.79 -12.55
N SER A 557 24.24 11.23 -12.16
CA SER A 557 24.36 9.78 -11.92
C SER A 557 23.88 9.35 -10.53
N LYS A 558 23.76 10.28 -9.57
CA LYS A 558 23.22 10.08 -8.21
C LYS A 558 22.29 11.26 -7.85
N PRO A 559 21.09 11.36 -8.46
CA PRO A 559 20.24 12.55 -8.38
C PRO A 559 19.35 12.55 -7.13
N PHE A 560 19.98 12.53 -5.96
CA PHE A 560 19.30 12.53 -4.66
C PHE A 560 19.67 13.79 -3.90
N PHE A 561 18.76 14.25 -3.04
CA PHE A 561 19.16 15.14 -1.95
C PHE A 561 19.50 14.29 -0.73
N THR A 562 20.43 14.78 0.07
CA THR A 562 20.77 14.14 1.33
C THR A 562 20.62 15.15 2.47
N LEU A 563 19.93 14.75 3.55
CA LEU A 563 19.82 15.51 4.79
C LEU A 563 20.49 14.71 5.91
N LYS A 564 21.30 15.37 6.73
CA LYS A 564 21.99 14.74 7.85
C LYS A 564 21.84 15.50 9.14
N LEU A 565 21.83 14.74 10.23
CA LEU A 565 21.83 15.27 11.57
C LEU A 565 22.83 14.47 12.42
N ILE A 566 23.84 15.16 12.93
CA ILE A 566 25.04 14.57 13.52
C ILE A 566 25.10 14.96 14.99
N LYS A 567 25.19 13.96 15.87
CA LYS A 567 25.30 14.16 17.31
C LYS A 567 26.26 13.15 17.94
N THR A 568 27.15 13.65 18.80
CA THR A 568 28.08 12.83 19.58
C THR A 568 27.57 12.68 21.01
N ILE A 569 27.56 11.45 21.51
CA ILE A 569 27.16 11.11 22.87
C ILE A 569 28.15 10.11 23.48
N ALA A 570 28.20 10.02 24.81
CA ALA A 570 28.88 8.91 25.47
C ALA A 570 28.11 7.60 25.21
N ALA A 571 28.83 6.50 25.03
CA ALA A 571 28.30 5.14 24.90
C ALA A 571 27.80 4.57 26.25
N GLU A 572 27.24 5.42 27.10
CA GLU A 572 26.67 5.05 28.37
C GLU A 572 25.26 4.49 28.18
N LYS A 573 24.94 3.41 28.91
CA LYS A 573 23.62 2.80 28.88
C LYS A 573 22.53 3.81 29.26
N GLY A 574 21.48 3.88 28.44
CA GLY A 574 20.36 4.79 28.62
C GLY A 574 20.55 6.15 27.93
N ASN A 575 21.75 6.46 27.43
CA ASN A 575 21.92 7.64 26.58
C ASN A 575 21.16 7.46 25.26
N LYS A 576 20.56 8.56 24.82
CA LYS A 576 19.68 8.59 23.65
C LYS A 576 20.00 9.76 22.74
N VAL A 577 19.73 9.56 21.45
CA VAL A 577 19.58 10.65 20.48
C VAL A 577 18.17 10.57 19.94
N ILE A 578 17.42 11.66 20.15
CA ILE A 578 16.06 11.79 19.66
C ILE A 578 16.04 12.83 18.54
N SER A 579 15.57 12.40 17.38
CA SER A 579 15.37 13.24 16.20
C SER A 579 13.93 13.14 15.72
N ASN A 580 13.55 14.07 14.87
CA ASN A 580 12.22 14.13 14.30
C ASN A 580 12.33 14.39 12.79
N LEU A 581 11.69 13.53 12.01
CA LEU A 581 11.45 13.68 10.58
C LEU A 581 9.99 14.12 10.36
N LEU A 582 9.81 15.31 9.82
CA LEU A 582 8.51 15.95 9.66
C LEU A 582 8.21 16.16 8.18
N LEU A 583 7.05 15.69 7.74
CA LEU A 583 6.49 15.93 6.42
C LEU A 583 5.43 17.03 6.49
N LYS A 584 5.52 18.02 5.62
CA LYS A 584 4.55 19.13 5.55
C LYS A 584 4.20 19.47 4.12
N LYS A 585 2.96 19.89 3.88
CA LYS A 585 2.59 20.57 2.63
C LYS A 585 3.13 22.00 2.64
N GLY A 586 3.58 22.48 1.48
CA GLY A 586 4.11 23.83 1.34
C GLY A 586 5.60 23.93 1.62
N GLY A 587 6.09 25.18 1.64
CA GLY A 587 7.49 25.51 1.88
C GLY A 587 7.97 25.23 3.31
N PHE A 588 9.21 25.65 3.59
CA PHE A 588 9.81 25.50 4.91
C PHE A 588 8.96 26.14 6.02
N PRO A 589 8.95 25.57 7.23
CA PRO A 589 8.26 26.17 8.36
C PRO A 589 8.90 27.52 8.70
N ASP A 590 8.09 28.42 9.26
CA ASP A 590 8.62 29.66 9.83
C ASP A 590 9.72 29.35 10.85
N ALA A 591 10.78 30.14 10.81
CA ALA A 591 11.99 29.93 11.60
C ALA A 591 11.81 30.29 13.08
N ARG A 592 10.67 29.95 13.71
CA ARG A 592 10.39 30.19 15.13
C ARG A 592 10.57 28.92 15.94
#